data_AF-A0A505I1C6-F1
#
_entry.id   AF-A0A505I1C6-F1
#
_cell.length_a   1.000
_cell.length_b   1.000
_cell.length_c   1.000
_cell.angle_alpha   90.00
_cell.angle_beta   90.00
_cell.angle_gamma   90.00
#
_symmetry.space_group_name_H-M   'P 1'
#
loop_
_entity.id
_entity.type
_entity.pdbx_description
1 polymer ?
#
loop_
_entity_poly.entity_id
_entity_poly.type
_entity_poly.pdbx_seq_one_letter_code
_entity_poly.pdbx_strand_id
1 'polypeptide(L)'
;MSAESLPISPAAFAEAIKELPLPVLYAKVSEIRNSMAHLHRSNQELRTFINESCDTEAEKQELEVYIKENEDVAVSMLERIELLKTEVENRGQKWIELDDPEKEKADGEANANGNGNGTVEGTEESISSDEPPSG
;
A
#
# COMPACT_ATOMS: atom_id res chain seq x y z
N MET A 1 23.44 -2.69 0.73
CA MET A 1 23.46 -2.14 -0.64
C MET A 1 22.78 -0.79 -0.57
N SER A 2 23.55 0.29 -0.40
CA SER A 2 23.01 1.61 -0.04
C SER A 2 23.94 2.67 -0.59
N ALA A 3 23.55 3.37 -1.68
CA ALA A 3 24.09 4.69 -2.06
C ALA A 3 23.60 5.26 -3.42
N GLU A 4 22.76 4.62 -4.25
CA GLU A 4 22.51 5.14 -5.62
C GLU A 4 21.04 5.22 -6.07
N SER A 5 20.16 5.79 -5.26
CA SER A 5 19.02 6.51 -5.86
C SER A 5 18.82 7.81 -5.13
N LEU A 6 19.35 8.90 -5.69
CA LEU A 6 18.94 10.23 -5.27
C LEU A 6 17.42 10.30 -5.34
N PRO A 7 16.73 10.81 -4.31
CA PRO A 7 15.29 11.03 -4.40
C PRO A 7 14.99 11.88 -5.63
N ILE A 8 14.13 11.37 -6.52
CA ILE A 8 13.62 12.15 -7.65
C ILE A 8 12.92 13.39 -7.09
N SER A 9 13.27 14.56 -7.64
CA SER A 9 12.64 15.81 -7.23
C SER A 9 11.14 15.81 -7.57
N PRO A 10 10.30 16.50 -6.80
CA PRO A 10 8.86 16.57 -7.09
C PRO A 10 8.57 17.05 -8.52
N ALA A 11 9.34 18.02 -9.03
CA ALA A 11 9.19 18.52 -10.39
C ALA A 11 9.51 17.46 -11.46
N ALA A 12 10.61 16.71 -11.28
CA ALA A 12 10.95 15.64 -12.22
C ALA A 12 9.92 14.50 -12.19
N PHE A 13 9.37 14.19 -11.01
CA PHE A 13 8.29 13.23 -10.88
C PHE A 13 7.01 13.70 -11.59
N ALA A 14 6.63 14.97 -11.41
CA ALA A 14 5.47 15.58 -12.06
C ALA A 14 5.58 15.58 -13.60
N GLU A 15 6.77 15.82 -14.15
CA GLU A 15 6.99 15.71 -15.59
C GLU A 15 6.87 14.26 -16.08
N ALA A 16 7.46 13.30 -15.36
CA ALA A 16 7.45 11.89 -15.75
C ALA A 16 6.05 11.27 -15.78
N ILE A 17 5.16 11.64 -14.85
CA ILE A 17 3.81 11.05 -14.77
C ILE A 17 2.89 11.47 -15.92
N LYS A 18 3.19 12.56 -16.65
CA LYS A 18 2.39 13.03 -17.80
C LYS A 18 2.33 12.01 -18.94
N GLU A 19 3.37 11.21 -19.11
CA GLU A 19 3.46 10.22 -20.20
C GLU A 19 2.86 8.86 -19.81
N LEU A 20 2.52 8.66 -18.52
CA LEU A 20 2.02 7.38 -18.03
C LEU A 20 0.51 7.24 -18.24
N PRO A 21 -0.02 6.06 -18.58
CA PRO A 21 -1.47 5.84 -18.68
C PRO A 21 -2.13 5.80 -17.29
N LEU A 22 -3.43 6.11 -17.21
CA LEU A 22 -4.19 6.19 -15.94
C LEU A 22 -4.05 4.95 -15.04
N PRO A 23 -4.12 3.70 -15.53
CA PRO A 23 -3.94 2.52 -14.68
C PRO A 23 -2.57 2.48 -14.00
N VAL A 24 -1.53 2.99 -14.66
CA VAL A 24 -0.17 3.05 -14.09
C VAL A 24 -0.08 4.12 -13.01
N LEU A 25 -0.79 5.24 -13.15
CA LEU A 25 -0.87 6.26 -12.09
C LEU A 25 -1.47 5.66 -10.82
N TYR A 26 -2.61 4.98 -10.92
CA TYR A 26 -3.24 4.33 -9.77
C TYR A 26 -2.40 3.19 -9.18
N ALA A 27 -1.74 2.38 -10.03
CA ALA A 27 -0.78 1.39 -9.54
C ALA A 27 0.35 2.04 -8.73
N LYS A 28 0.81 3.23 -9.15
CA LYS A 28 1.83 3.99 -8.41
C LYS A 28 1.31 4.51 -7.07
N VAL A 29 0.04 4.91 -6.98
CA VAL A 29 -0.60 5.27 -5.71
C VAL A 29 -0.59 4.07 -4.75
N SER A 30 -0.99 2.89 -5.22
CA SER A 30 -0.99 1.66 -4.41
C SER A 30 0.42 1.30 -3.91
N GLU A 31 1.43 1.41 -4.78
CA GLU A 31 2.84 1.18 -4.43
C GLU A 31 3.32 2.15 -3.33
N ILE A 32 3.00 3.44 -3.49
CA ILE A 32 3.40 4.47 -2.51
C ILE A 32 2.70 4.24 -1.17
N ARG A 33 1.40 3.95 -1.16
CA ARG A 33 0.65 3.66 0.08
C ARG A 33 1.16 2.42 0.79
N ASN A 34 1.48 1.36 0.05
CA ASN A 34 2.11 0.18 0.63
C ASN A 34 3.46 0.53 1.28
N SER A 35 4.29 1.33 0.59
CA SER A 35 5.57 1.79 1.12
C SER A 35 5.41 2.61 2.41
N MET A 36 4.43 3.52 2.45
CA MET A 36 4.10 4.28 3.66
C MET A 36 3.62 3.38 4.82
N ALA A 37 2.76 2.40 4.54
CA ALA A 37 2.30 1.46 5.55
C ALA A 37 3.47 0.66 6.16
N HIS A 38 4.45 0.27 5.33
CA HIS A 38 5.68 -0.36 5.80
C HIS A 38 6.54 0.59 6.66
N LEU A 39 6.70 1.86 6.26
CA LEU A 39 7.42 2.86 7.05
C LEU A 39 6.74 3.09 8.42
N HIS A 40 5.42 3.23 8.46
CA HIS A 40 4.69 3.43 9.70
C HIS A 40 4.81 2.23 10.64
N ARG A 41 4.71 1.00 10.13
CA ARG A 41 4.94 -0.20 10.93
C ARG A 41 6.38 -0.24 11.48
N SER A 42 7.38 0.00 10.63
CA SER A 42 8.79 0.01 11.05
C SER A 42 9.05 1.07 12.11
N ASN A 43 8.48 2.28 11.96
CA ASN A 43 8.61 3.34 12.96
C ASN A 43 7.93 2.97 14.27
N GLN A 44 6.77 2.30 14.23
CA GLN A 44 6.11 1.81 15.43
C GLN A 44 6.97 0.78 16.16
N GLU A 45 7.57 -0.18 15.43
CA GLU A 45 8.49 -1.17 15.98
C GLU A 45 9.72 -0.52 16.63
N LEU A 46 10.32 0.49 15.97
CA LEU A 46 11.43 1.25 16.54
C LEU A 46 11.03 2.01 17.82
N ARG A 47 9.85 2.63 17.84
CA ARG A 47 9.32 3.31 19.03
C ARG A 47 9.10 2.34 20.19
N THR A 48 8.58 1.15 19.92
CA THR A 48 8.45 0.09 20.93
C THR A 48 9.82 -0.33 21.45
N PHE A 49 10.79 -0.57 20.57
CA PHE A 49 12.15 -0.93 20.95
C PHE A 49 12.83 0.14 21.83
N ILE A 50 12.69 1.41 21.47
CA ILE A 50 13.19 2.54 22.26
C ILE A 50 12.64 2.51 23.69
N ASN A 51 11.34 2.21 23.84
CA ASN A 51 10.68 2.23 25.14
C ASN A 51 10.96 1.00 26.01
N GLU A 52 11.19 -0.16 25.38
CA GLU A 52 11.23 -1.45 26.08
C GLU A 52 12.63 -2.05 26.20
N SER A 53 13.57 -1.68 25.33
CA SER A 53 14.84 -2.40 25.16
C SER A 53 16.08 -1.50 25.08
N CYS A 54 15.91 -0.17 25.09
CA CYS A 54 17.01 0.77 24.99
C CYS A 54 17.55 1.12 26.38
N ASP A 55 18.83 0.83 26.62
CA ASP A 55 19.47 1.01 27.94
C ASP A 55 20.14 2.38 28.10
N THR A 56 20.43 3.06 26.98
CA THR A 56 21.15 4.34 26.98
C THR A 56 20.41 5.43 26.22
N GLU A 57 20.53 6.67 26.71
CA GLU A 57 19.96 7.84 26.02
C GLU A 57 20.63 8.10 24.66
N ALA A 58 21.88 7.68 24.48
CA ALA A 58 22.58 7.83 23.21
C ALA A 58 21.98 6.94 22.10
N GLU A 59 21.73 5.66 22.40
CA GLU A 59 21.06 4.73 21.47
C GLU A 59 19.64 5.19 21.16
N LYS A 60 18.90 5.67 22.17
CA LYS A 60 17.56 6.23 21.97
C LYS A 60 17.58 7.41 21.01
N GLN A 61 18.48 8.36 21.20
CA GLN A 61 18.60 9.53 20.33
C GLN A 61 18.94 9.14 18.89
N GLU A 62 19.83 8.16 18.69
CA GLU A 62 20.17 7.65 17.37
C GLU A 62 18.95 7.02 16.66
N LEU A 63 18.18 6.19 17.36
CA LEU A 63 16.97 5.58 16.80
C LEU A 63 15.86 6.60 16.53
N GLU A 64 15.74 7.64 17.35
CA GLU A 64 14.82 8.76 17.11
C GLU A 64 15.16 9.53 15.83
N VAL A 65 16.45 9.66 15.50
CA VAL A 65 16.88 10.26 14.22
C VAL A 65 16.40 9.42 13.04
N TYR A 66 16.56 8.10 13.08
CA TYR A 66 16.07 7.23 12.00
C TYR A 66 14.56 7.28 11.82
N ILE A 67 13.80 7.32 12.92
CA ILE A 67 12.35 7.47 12.86
C ILE A 67 11.98 8.78 12.16
N LYS A 68 12.67 9.88 12.50
CA LYS A 68 12.44 11.19 11.90
C LYS A 68 12.77 11.19 10.40
N GLU A 69 13.89 10.59 10.00
CA GLU A 69 14.23 10.47 8.57
C GLU A 69 13.17 9.67 7.80
N ASN A 70 12.65 8.59 8.37
CA ASN A 70 11.56 7.81 7.78
C ASN A 70 10.26 8.62 7.68
N GLU A 71 9.96 9.48 8.66
CA GLU A 71 8.81 10.39 8.63
C GLU A 71 8.96 11.43 7.50
N ASP A 72 10.16 11.98 7.29
CA ASP A 72 10.43 12.88 6.17
C ASP A 72 10.24 12.18 4.82
N VAL A 73 10.62 10.89 4.71
CA VAL A 73 10.33 10.08 3.52
C VAL A 73 8.82 9.90 3.31
N ALA A 74 8.05 9.65 4.38
CA ALA A 74 6.60 9.51 4.31
C ALA A 74 5.92 10.82 3.84
N VAL A 75 6.40 11.98 4.30
CA VAL A 75 5.93 13.30 3.80
C VAL A 75 6.21 13.44 2.31
N SER A 76 7.42 13.10 1.86
CA SER A 76 7.76 13.14 0.42
C SER A 76 6.91 12.14 -0.41
N MET A 77 6.49 11.03 0.18
CA MET A 77 5.56 10.08 -0.47
C MET A 77 4.14 10.65 -0.60
N LEU A 78 3.64 11.37 0.41
CA LEU A 78 2.35 12.08 0.33
C LEU A 78 2.34 13.15 -0.75
N GLU A 79 3.42 13.94 -0.87
CA GLU A 79 3.56 14.92 -1.94
C GLU A 79 3.45 14.28 -3.34
N ARG A 80 4.03 13.07 -3.52
CA ARG A 80 3.90 12.34 -4.78
C ARG A 80 2.48 11.86 -5.05
N ILE A 81 1.71 11.49 -4.02
CA ILE A 81 0.28 11.17 -4.18
C ILE A 81 -0.50 12.40 -4.63
N GLU A 82 -0.23 13.58 -4.07
CA GLU A 82 -0.88 14.83 -4.49
C GLU A 82 -0.55 15.20 -5.94
N LEU A 83 0.68 14.95 -6.40
CA LEU A 83 1.06 15.12 -7.80
C LEU A 83 0.31 14.15 -8.73
N LEU A 84 0.18 12.88 -8.33
CA LEU A 84 -0.60 11.88 -9.07
C LEU A 84 -2.08 12.29 -9.15
N LYS A 85 -2.66 12.77 -8.06
CA LYS A 85 -4.02 13.28 -8.01
C LYS A 85 -4.23 14.46 -8.95
N THR A 86 -3.35 15.44 -8.86
CA THR A 86 -3.36 16.62 -9.74
C THR A 86 -3.31 16.22 -11.20
N GLU A 87 -2.46 15.25 -11.56
CA GLU A 87 -2.35 14.76 -12.94
C GLU A 87 -3.63 14.04 -13.42
N VAL A 88 -4.27 13.23 -12.58
CA VAL A 88 -5.56 12.60 -12.90
C VAL A 88 -6.63 13.66 -13.18
N GLU A 89 -6.70 14.69 -12.34
CA GLU A 89 -7.65 15.80 -12.47
C GLU A 89 -7.37 16.66 -13.71
N ASN A 90 -6.09 16.91 -14.04
CA ASN A 90 -5.69 17.62 -15.26
C ASN A 90 -6.14 16.90 -16.54
N ARG A 91 -6.30 15.58 -16.51
CA ARG A 91 -6.85 14.78 -17.61
C ARG A 91 -8.38 14.77 -17.67
N GLY A 92 -9.04 15.56 -16.81
CA GLY A 92 -10.49 15.66 -16.72
C GLY A 92 -11.15 14.45 -16.07
N GLN A 93 -10.38 13.59 -15.39
CA GLN A 93 -10.92 12.46 -14.62
C GLN A 93 -11.12 12.87 -13.17
N LYS A 94 -12.15 12.33 -12.52
CA LYS A 94 -12.33 12.51 -11.08
C LYS A 94 -11.34 11.61 -10.33
N TRP A 95 -10.66 12.15 -9.33
CA TRP A 95 -9.86 11.34 -8.41
C TRP A 95 -10.73 10.31 -7.70
N ILE A 96 -10.22 9.08 -7.60
CA ILE A 96 -10.83 7.99 -6.86
C ILE A 96 -9.86 7.66 -5.74
N GLU A 97 -10.34 7.80 -4.51
CA GLU A 97 -9.58 7.39 -3.34
C GLU A 97 -9.51 5.86 -3.34
N LEU A 98 -8.35 5.27 -3.65
CA LEU A 98 -8.15 3.84 -3.42
C LEU A 98 -8.08 3.66 -1.89
N ASP A 99 -8.83 2.70 -1.34
CA ASP A 99 -9.18 2.64 0.07
C ASP A 99 -8.03 2.98 1.03
N ASP A 100 -8.29 4.00 1.83
CA ASP A 100 -7.60 4.23 3.09
C ASP A 100 -8.29 3.27 4.08
N PRO A 101 -7.61 2.22 4.60
CA PRO A 101 -8.25 1.27 5.51
C PRO A 101 -8.79 1.94 6.80
N GLU A 102 -8.44 3.21 7.05
CA GLU A 102 -8.99 4.04 8.12
C GLU A 102 -10.32 4.75 7.77
N LYS A 103 -10.68 4.88 6.48
CA LYS A 103 -11.94 5.51 6.03
C LYS A 103 -13.10 4.53 5.80
N GLU A 104 -12.85 3.21 5.78
CA GLU A 104 -13.89 2.18 5.57
C GLU A 104 -14.97 2.12 6.68
N LYS A 105 -14.86 2.91 7.75
CA LYS A 105 -15.91 2.99 8.79
C LYS A 105 -16.97 4.08 8.58
N ALA A 106 -16.90 4.86 7.50
CA ALA A 106 -17.72 6.06 7.38
C ALA A 106 -18.69 6.14 6.19
N ASP A 107 -18.72 5.20 5.24
CA ASP A 107 -19.70 5.29 4.14
C ASP A 107 -20.21 3.93 3.67
N GLY A 108 -21.05 3.32 4.51
CA GLY A 108 -21.93 2.23 4.10
C GLY A 108 -23.17 2.79 3.44
N GLU A 109 -23.16 3.01 2.13
CA GLU A 109 -24.30 2.80 1.21
C GLU A 109 -23.93 3.22 -0.23
N ALA A 110 -23.47 2.25 -1.03
CA ALA A 110 -23.59 2.34 -2.48
C ALA A 110 -24.00 0.98 -3.05
N ASN A 111 -25.31 0.86 -3.26
CA ASN A 111 -25.94 -0.21 -4.02
C ASN A 111 -25.27 -0.38 -5.39
N ALA A 112 -24.75 -1.57 -5.67
CA ALA A 112 -24.52 -2.05 -7.04
C ALA A 112 -25.15 -3.44 -7.18
N ASN A 113 -26.43 -3.44 -7.52
CA ASN A 113 -27.16 -4.59 -8.00
C ASN A 113 -26.61 -5.00 -9.37
N GLY A 114 -26.16 -6.24 -9.52
CA GLY A 114 -25.56 -6.77 -10.74
C GLY A 114 -25.70 -8.29 -10.81
N ASN A 115 -26.95 -8.77 -10.85
CA ASN A 115 -27.29 -10.17 -11.10
C ASN A 115 -26.93 -10.56 -12.54
N GLY A 116 -26.09 -11.59 -12.70
CA GLY A 116 -25.68 -12.14 -13.99
C GLY A 116 -25.21 -13.58 -13.86
N ASN A 117 -26.17 -14.48 -13.68
CA ASN A 117 -26.07 -15.92 -13.57
C ASN A 117 -25.31 -16.56 -14.76
N GLY A 118 -24.44 -17.54 -14.48
CA GLY A 118 -23.68 -18.30 -15.46
C GLY A 118 -23.31 -19.68 -14.92
N THR A 119 -24.30 -20.55 -14.83
CA THR A 119 -24.23 -21.99 -14.57
C THR A 119 -23.15 -22.68 -15.42
N VAL A 120 -22.29 -23.49 -14.80
CA VAL A 120 -21.70 -24.67 -15.45
C VAL A 120 -21.60 -25.80 -14.42
N GLU A 121 -22.35 -26.89 -14.69
CA GLU A 121 -22.17 -28.25 -14.15
C GLU A 121 -20.68 -28.65 -14.19
N GLY A 122 -20.08 -29.36 -13.25
CA GLY A 122 -20.53 -30.59 -12.60
C GLY A 122 -19.50 -31.67 -12.94
N THR A 123 -18.71 -32.11 -11.95
CA THR A 123 -18.16 -33.48 -11.93
C THR A 123 -17.72 -33.79 -10.52
N GLU A 124 -18.46 -34.72 -9.94
CA GLU A 124 -18.19 -35.41 -8.69
C GLU A 124 -16.99 -36.34 -8.89
N GLU A 125 -16.05 -36.37 -7.95
CA GLU A 125 -15.20 -37.54 -7.74
C GLU A 125 -15.09 -37.79 -6.24
N SER A 126 -16.02 -38.61 -5.77
CA SER A 126 -16.00 -39.19 -4.43
C SER A 126 -15.00 -40.35 -4.45
N ILE A 127 -13.86 -40.18 -3.79
CA ILE A 127 -12.91 -41.27 -3.55
C ILE A 127 -13.40 -42.04 -2.31
N SER A 128 -14.21 -43.07 -2.55
CA SER A 128 -14.47 -44.12 -1.55
C SER A 128 -13.30 -45.09 -1.54
N SER A 129 -12.62 -45.20 -0.41
CA SER A 129 -11.61 -46.22 -0.15
C SER A 129 -12.31 -47.55 0.16
N ASP A 130 -12.31 -48.45 -0.83
CA ASP A 130 -12.68 -49.86 -0.67
C ASP A 130 -11.42 -50.64 -0.24
N GLU A 131 -11.46 -51.21 0.98
CA GLU A 131 -10.45 -52.12 1.52
C GLU A 131 -10.87 -53.57 1.21
N PRO A 132 -10.03 -54.41 0.58
CA PRO A 132 -10.37 -55.82 0.33
C PRO A 132 -10.07 -56.70 1.56
N PRO A 133 -10.87 -57.76 1.81
CA PRO A 133 -10.66 -58.65 2.94
C PRO A 133 -9.45 -59.57 2.70
N SER A 134 -8.54 -59.65 3.66
CA SER A 134 -7.55 -60.72 3.75
C SER A 134 -8.15 -61.90 4.53
N GLY A 135 -8.00 -63.10 3.96
CA GLY A 135 -8.57 -64.35 4.47
C GLY A 135 -7.89 -64.94 5.70
#